data_AF-A0A5N6AI38-F1
#
_entry.id   AF-A0A5N6AI38-F1
#
_cell.length_a   1.000
_cell.length_b   1.000
_cell.length_c   1.000
_cell.angle_alpha   90.00
_cell.angle_beta   90.00
_cell.angle_gamma   90.00
#
_symmetry.space_group_name_H-M   'P 1'
#
loop_
_entity.id
_entity.type
_entity.pdbx_description
1 polymer ?
#
loop_
_entity_poly.entity_id
_entity_poly.type
_entity_poly.pdbx_seq_one_letter_code
_entity_poly.pdbx_strand_id
1 'polypeptide(L)'
;MADTGITSVHLDERDRSVVVSARHPGLPEDAPAEWREQGFDSYEEQTVYGAVERLEVRGWSHLPVTDWKLEELPDARRAVTLTGPGTSIRFTAAAPPARHRRGLRTGAF
;
A
#
# COMPACT_ATOMS: atom_id res chain seq x y z
N MET A 1 -15.32 -3.24 -3.59
CA MET A 1 -14.11 -2.80 -2.86
C MET A 1 -14.07 -1.29 -2.98
N ALA A 2 -14.06 -0.57 -1.85
CA ALA A 2 -13.98 0.89 -1.87
C ALA A 2 -12.68 1.32 -2.57
N ASP A 3 -12.79 2.34 -3.41
CA ASP A 3 -11.75 2.90 -4.28
C ASP A 3 -10.51 3.27 -3.43
N THR A 4 -9.61 2.30 -3.28
CA THR A 4 -8.38 2.45 -2.51
C THR A 4 -7.37 3.00 -3.49
N GLY A 5 -7.21 4.32 -3.50
CA GLY A 5 -6.20 4.97 -4.33
C GLY A 5 -4.83 4.71 -3.73
N ILE A 6 -4.03 3.86 -4.39
CA ILE A 6 -2.59 3.81 -4.08
C ILE A 6 -2.03 5.22 -4.32
N THR A 7 -1.51 5.82 -3.26
CA THR A 7 -1.00 7.20 -3.28
C THR A 7 0.49 7.24 -3.59
N SER A 8 1.24 6.21 -3.21
CA SER A 8 2.67 6.11 -3.46
C SER A 8 3.19 4.69 -3.43
N VAL A 9 4.29 4.47 -4.15
CA VAL A 9 5.13 3.27 -4.06
C VAL A 9 6.56 3.75 -3.84
N HIS A 10 7.16 3.35 -2.72
CA HIS A 10 8.56 3.64 -2.40
C HIS A 10 9.37 2.35 -2.49
N LEU A 11 10.44 2.39 -3.27
CA LEU A 11 11.36 1.27 -3.49
C LEU A 11 12.68 1.60 -2.77
N ASP A 12 13.07 0.78 -1.81
CA ASP A 12 14.36 0.91 -1.12
C ASP A 12 15.23 -0.31 -1.40
N GLU A 13 16.26 -0.11 -2.22
CA GLU A 13 17.20 -1.17 -2.59
C GLU A 13 18.12 -1.58 -1.42
N ARG A 14 18.47 -0.64 -0.53
CA ARG A 14 19.40 -0.90 0.57
C ARG A 14 18.76 -1.79 1.61
N ASP A 15 17.52 -1.48 1.96
CA ASP A 15 16.74 -2.25 2.93
C ASP A 15 15.99 -3.42 2.30
N ARG A 16 16.11 -3.59 0.96
CA ARG A 16 15.38 -4.59 0.18
C ARG A 16 13.89 -4.55 0.51
N SER A 17 13.29 -3.36 0.44
CA SER A 17 11.91 -3.14 0.83
C SER A 17 11.10 -2.37 -0.21
N VAL A 18 9.80 -2.64 -0.23
CA VAL A 18 8.82 -1.89 -1.01
C VAL A 18 7.70 -1.47 -0.08
N VAL A 19 7.43 -0.17 -0.03
CA VAL A 19 6.32 0.40 0.75
C VAL A 19 5.24 0.86 -0.21
N VAL A 20 4.04 0.32 -0.07
CA VAL A 20 2.85 0.75 -0.82
C VAL A 20 1.95 1.50 0.15
N SER A 21 1.70 2.78 -0.13
CA SER A 21 0.76 3.59 0.64
C SER A 21 -0.54 3.73 -0.12
N ALA A 22 -1.65 3.59 0.59
CA ALA A 22 -2.97 3.78 0.02
C ALA A 22 -3.87 4.58 0.95
N ARG A 23 -4.69 5.46 0.37
CA ARG A 23 -5.66 6.25 1.12
C ARG A 23 -7.05 5.65 0.95
N HIS A 24 -7.78 5.61 2.06
CA HIS A 24 -9.12 5.06 2.15
C HIS A 24 -10.06 6.12 2.73
N PRO A 25 -11.25 6.32 2.12
CA PRO A 25 -12.30 7.13 2.72
C PRO A 25 -12.95 6.40 3.90
N GLY A 26 -13.40 7.16 4.90
CA GLY A 26 -13.95 6.62 6.14
C GLY A 26 -12.87 6.11 7.09
N LEU A 27 -13.28 5.72 8.30
CA LEU A 27 -12.39 5.07 9.27
C LEU A 27 -12.56 3.54 9.19
N PRO A 28 -11.50 2.74 9.43
CA PRO A 28 -11.64 1.30 9.50
C PRO A 28 -12.47 0.90 10.74
N GLU A 29 -13.08 -0.29 10.72
CA GLU A 29 -13.94 -0.76 11.83
C GLU A 29 -13.21 -0.82 13.17
N ASP A 30 -11.93 -1.19 13.13
CA ASP A 30 -11.02 -1.31 14.26
C ASP A 30 -10.29 0.01 14.61
N ALA A 31 -10.73 1.14 14.05
CA ALA A 31 -10.15 2.44 14.35
C ALA A 31 -10.20 2.76 15.85
N PRO A 32 -9.07 3.22 16.45
CA PRO A 32 -9.05 3.70 17.83
C PRO A 32 -10.13 4.75 18.09
N ALA A 33 -10.73 4.74 19.29
CA ALA A 33 -11.76 5.71 19.67
C ALA A 33 -11.28 7.17 19.51
N GLU A 34 -10.02 7.42 19.88
CA GLU A 34 -9.33 8.70 19.72
C GLU A 34 -9.34 9.25 18.28
N TRP A 35 -9.45 8.41 17.24
CA TRP A 35 -9.52 8.89 15.86
C TRP A 35 -10.85 9.60 15.58
N ARG A 36 -11.95 9.07 16.14
CA ARG A 36 -13.26 9.72 16.05
C ARG A 36 -13.30 11.00 16.86
N GLU A 37 -12.74 10.98 18.07
CA GLU A 37 -12.64 12.16 18.94
C GLU A 37 -11.81 13.28 18.30
N GLN A 38 -10.74 12.91 17.59
CA GLN A 38 -9.93 13.83 16.80
C GLN A 38 -10.60 14.24 15.48
N GLY A 39 -11.78 13.73 15.13
CA GLY A 39 -12.48 14.09 13.89
C GLY A 39 -11.76 13.64 12.61
N PHE A 40 -11.02 12.53 12.67
CA PHE A 40 -10.52 11.89 11.45
C PHE A 40 -11.69 11.28 10.66
N ASP A 41 -11.64 11.38 9.33
CA ASP A 41 -12.69 10.98 8.40
C ASP A 41 -12.19 10.04 7.29
N SER A 42 -10.87 9.80 7.27
CA SER A 42 -10.16 8.99 6.30
C SER A 42 -8.90 8.40 6.96
N TYR A 43 -8.25 7.45 6.30
CA TYR A 43 -6.96 6.95 6.76
C TYR A 43 -6.02 6.62 5.60
N GLU A 44 -4.74 6.62 5.90
CA GLU A 44 -3.69 6.05 5.05
C GLU A 44 -3.20 4.75 5.67
N GLU A 45 -3.09 3.71 4.85
CA GLU A 45 -2.44 2.45 5.19
C GLU A 45 -1.13 2.34 4.40
N GLN A 46 -0.03 2.09 5.11
CA GLN A 46 1.26 1.74 4.54
C GLN A 46 1.48 0.25 4.72
N THR A 47 1.62 -0.48 3.61
CA THR A 47 2.03 -1.88 3.60
C THR A 47 3.50 -1.98 3.27
N VAL A 48 4.29 -2.47 4.23
CA VAL A 48 5.75 -2.61 4.13
C VAL A 48 6.08 -4.07 3.77
N TYR A 49 6.56 -4.27 2.55
CA TYR A 49 7.07 -5.54 2.07
C TYR A 49 8.57 -5.60 2.28
N GLY A 50 9.02 -6.51 3.16
CA GLY A 50 10.44 -6.76 3.43
C GLY A 50 10.99 -7.97 2.68
N ALA A 51 12.32 -8.11 2.69
CA ALA A 51 13.05 -9.18 2.02
C ALA A 51 12.65 -9.32 0.54
N VAL A 52 12.54 -8.18 -0.14
CA VAL A 52 12.11 -8.07 -1.52
C VAL A 52 13.14 -8.72 -2.45
N GLU A 53 12.62 -9.47 -3.41
CA GLU A 53 13.36 -10.17 -4.45
C GLU A 53 12.63 -10.07 -5.78
N ARG A 54 13.39 -10.18 -6.87
CA ARG A 54 12.85 -10.18 -8.24
C ARG A 54 11.97 -8.95 -8.53
N LEU A 55 12.37 -7.79 -8.03
CA LEU A 55 11.70 -6.52 -8.32
C LEU A 55 11.85 -6.19 -9.80
N GLU A 56 10.72 -5.99 -10.46
CA GLU A 56 10.62 -5.55 -11.84
C GLU A 56 9.69 -4.33 -11.91
N VAL A 57 10.19 -3.26 -12.52
CA VAL A 57 9.43 -2.03 -12.80
C VAL A 57 9.36 -1.86 -14.31
N ARG A 58 8.16 -1.88 -14.87
CA ARG A 58 7.90 -1.66 -16.30
C ARG A 58 7.12 -0.37 -16.48
N GLY A 59 7.75 0.57 -17.18
CA GLY A 59 7.16 1.88 -17.46
C GLY A 59 7.09 2.78 -16.23
N TRP A 60 6.68 4.02 -16.48
CA TRP A 60 6.39 5.01 -15.45
C TRP A 60 5.26 5.90 -15.95
N SER A 61 4.35 6.24 -15.04
CA SER A 61 3.19 7.07 -15.31
C SER A 61 2.84 7.85 -14.05
N HIS A 62 2.34 9.08 -14.24
CA HIS A 62 1.77 9.87 -13.16
C HIS A 62 0.31 9.47 -12.86
N LEU A 63 -0.28 8.59 -13.69
CA LEU A 63 -1.61 8.05 -13.46
C LEU A 63 -1.56 7.00 -12.34
N PRO A 64 -2.61 6.90 -11.51
CA PRO A 64 -2.61 6.02 -10.35
C PRO A 64 -2.55 4.54 -10.75
N VAL A 65 -2.01 3.72 -9.83
CA VAL A 65 -2.15 2.27 -9.89
C VAL A 65 -3.63 1.93 -9.68
N THR A 66 -4.19 1.09 -10.54
CA THR A 66 -5.62 0.74 -10.55
C THR A 66 -5.89 -0.70 -10.12
N ASP A 67 -4.87 -1.55 -10.07
CA ASP A 67 -4.98 -2.97 -9.68
C ASP A 67 -3.84 -3.37 -8.75
N TRP A 68 -4.17 -4.08 -7.67
CA TRP A 68 -3.24 -4.60 -6.69
C TRP A 68 -3.55 -6.08 -6.43
N LYS A 69 -2.72 -6.94 -7.01
CA LYS A 69 -2.84 -8.39 -6.89
C LYS A 69 -1.82 -8.95 -5.91
N LEU A 70 -2.29 -9.90 -5.11
CA LEU A 70 -1.53 -10.61 -4.10
C LEU A 70 -1.71 -12.11 -4.32
N GLU A 71 -0.62 -12.85 -4.35
CA GLU A 71 -0.61 -14.31 -4.45
C GLU A 71 0.30 -14.87 -3.35
N GLU A 72 -0.25 -15.71 -2.45
CA GLU A 72 0.57 -16.41 -1.47
C GLU A 72 1.44 -17.45 -2.17
N LEU A 73 2.71 -17.53 -1.76
CA LEU A 73 3.67 -18.51 -2.24
C LEU A 73 4.11 -19.40 -1.07
N PRO A 74 4.75 -20.55 -1.34
CA PRO A 74 5.40 -21.35 -0.31
C PRO A 74 6.42 -20.55 0.53
N ASP A 75 6.83 -21.12 1.66
CA ASP A 75 7.90 -20.59 2.54
C ASP A 75 7.63 -19.19 3.12
N ALA A 76 6.36 -18.89 3.42
CA ALA A 76 5.92 -17.60 3.94
C ALA A 76 6.35 -16.44 3.03
N ARG A 77 6.13 -16.61 1.73
CA ARG A 77 6.39 -15.59 0.70
C ARG A 77 5.09 -15.14 0.04
N ARG A 78 5.13 -13.98 -0.60
CA ARG A 78 4.01 -13.44 -1.38
C ARG A 78 4.52 -12.78 -2.65
N ALA A 79 3.86 -13.05 -3.77
CA ALA A 79 4.01 -12.29 -5.00
C ALA A 79 3.05 -11.09 -4.98
N VAL A 80 3.56 -9.93 -5.36
CA VAL A 80 2.81 -8.68 -5.41
C VAL A 80 2.90 -8.11 -6.82
N THR A 81 1.76 -7.74 -7.38
CA THR A 81 1.68 -7.05 -8.66
C THR A 81 0.82 -5.80 -8.52
N LEU A 82 1.41 -4.65 -8.84
CA LEU A 82 0.74 -3.36 -8.96
C LEU A 82 0.65 -3.03 -10.45
N THR A 83 -0.54 -2.68 -10.94
CA THR A 83 -0.74 -2.30 -12.33
C THR A 83 -1.57 -1.03 -12.45
N GLY A 84 -1.11 -0.11 -13.30
CA GLY A 84 -1.85 1.08 -13.69
C GLY A 84 -1.56 1.43 -15.16
N PRO A 85 -2.22 2.46 -15.72
CA PRO A 85 -1.99 2.90 -17.09
C PRO A 85 -0.52 3.30 -17.32
N GLY A 86 0.22 2.50 -18.10
CA GLY A 86 1.63 2.76 -18.41
C GLY A 86 2.62 2.38 -17.30
N THR A 87 2.20 1.66 -16.27
CA THR A 87 3.09 1.21 -15.18
C THR A 87 2.70 -0.18 -14.68
N SER A 88 3.69 -1.06 -14.48
CA SER A 88 3.55 -2.31 -13.74
C SER A 88 4.75 -2.52 -12.84
N ILE A 89 4.50 -2.82 -11.57
CA ILE A 89 5.53 -3.13 -10.56
C ILE A 89 5.25 -4.53 -10.05
N ARG A 90 6.24 -5.41 -10.10
CA ARG A 90 6.12 -6.80 -9.67
C ARG A 90 7.29 -7.17 -8.78
N PHE A 91 7.02 -7.90 -7.71
CA PHE A 91 8.07 -8.40 -6.83
C PHE A 91 7.58 -9.57 -5.99
N THR A 92 8.54 -10.25 -5.35
CA THR A 92 8.29 -11.25 -4.30
C THR A 92 8.82 -10.72 -2.98
N ALA A 93 8.13 -11.02 -1.88
CA ALA A 93 8.48 -10.52 -0.55
C ALA A 93 8.13 -11.54 0.54
N ALA A 94 8.62 -11.30 1.76
CA ALA A 94 8.19 -12.07 2.93
C ALA A 94 6.73 -11.78 3.30
N ALA A 95 6.06 -12.77 3.89
CA ALA A 95 4.69 -12.68 4.38
C ALA A 95 4.61 -13.09 5.87
N PRO A 96 3.70 -12.47 6.66
CA PRO A 96 2.85 -11.34 6.30
C PRO A 96 3.65 -10.02 6.21
N PRO A 97 3.22 -9.05 5.38
CA PRO A 97 3.82 -7.72 5.40
C PRO A 97 3.46 -6.97 6.69
N ALA A 98 4.30 -6.03 7.10
CA ALA A 98 3.95 -5.10 8.17
C ALA A 98 2.97 -4.05 7.64
N ARG A 99 2.03 -3.62 8.49
CA ARG A 99 1.04 -2.60 8.15
C ARG A 99 1.03 -1.51 9.20
N HIS A 100 1.01 -0.27 8.74
CA HIS A 100 0.87 0.91 9.59
C HIS A 100 -0.32 1.72 9.09
N ARG A 101 -1.18 2.17 10.00
CA ARG A 101 -2.33 3.01 9.67
C ARG A 101 -2.23 4.34 10.39
N ARG A 102 -2.65 5.39 9.71
CA ARG A 102 -2.71 6.74 10.25
C ARG A 102 -4.04 7.40 9.87
N GLY A 103 -4.75 7.92 10.86
CA GLY A 103 -5.95 8.72 10.65
C GLY A 103 -5.63 10.06 9.99
N LEU A 104 -6.51 10.48 9.09
CA LEU A 104 -6.40 11.71 8.32
C LEU A 104 -7.68 12.55 8.50
N ARG A 105 -7.55 13.87 8.34
CA ARG A 105 -8.68 14.79 8.17
C ARG A 105 -8.69 15.24 6.72
N THR A 106 -9.73 14.88 5.97
CA THR A 106 -10.00 15.41 4.64
C THR A 106 -11.01 16.56 4.74
N GLY A 107 -10.57 17.66 5.36
CA GLY A 107 -11.41 18.85 5.53
C GLY A 107 -10.82 19.85 6.51
N ALA A 108 -9.80 20.60 6.08
CA ALA A 108 -9.39 21.88 6.66
C ALA A 108 -8.51 22.61 5.62
N PHE A 109 -9.15 23.28 4.66
CA PHE A 109 -8.57 24.42 3.97
C PHE A 109 -9.28 25.67 4.47
#